data_AF-A0A2H6NF84-F1
#
_entry.id   AF-A0A2H6NF84-F1
#
_cell.length_a   1.000
_cell.length_b   1.000
_cell.length_c   1.000
_cell.angle_alpha   90.00
_cell.angle_beta   90.00
_cell.angle_gamma   90.00
#
_symmetry.space_group_name_H-M   'P 1'
#
loop_
_entity.id
_entity.type
_entity.pdbx_description
1 polymer ?
#
loop_
_entity_poly.entity_id
_entity_poly.type
_entity_poly.pdbx_seq_one_letter_code
_entity_poly.pdbx_strand_id
1 'polypeptide(L)'
;GSCGGETQILRGGGFPDQKPKDAHAAFLPPQGLMHSSGPVGRHRQLVLVLEGELYLIPFALLKGSSSNEYLYELFSLIAVPSIQALSASAKGQAKKNASAYGNSSSTAAVIGNPKLPSSVMDRWLWGPMPSAEEEAYAVSELLGCQALVGSAATKETVMS
;
A
#
# COMPACT_ATOMS: atom_id res chain seq x y z
N GLY A 1 -21.18 5.53 21.47
CA GLY A 1 -20.42 4.30 21.74
C GLY A 1 -19.16 4.34 20.91
N SER A 2 -18.00 4.28 21.55
CA SER A 2 -16.69 4.35 20.87
C SER A 2 -16.46 3.05 20.10
N CYS A 3 -16.42 3.11 18.77
CA CYS A 3 -16.09 1.97 17.92
C CYS A 3 -14.57 1.77 17.99
N GLY A 4 -14.12 0.88 18.88
CA GLY A 4 -12.71 0.51 19.00
C GLY A 4 -12.30 -0.39 17.85
N GLY A 5 -11.75 0.19 16.78
CA GLY A 5 -11.02 -0.56 15.77
C GLY A 5 -9.71 -1.06 16.36
N GLU A 6 -9.49 -2.36 16.34
CA GLU A 6 -8.25 -2.98 16.84
C GLU A 6 -7.15 -2.78 15.77
N THR A 7 -6.22 -1.85 16.02
CA THR A 7 -5.04 -1.62 15.16
C THR A 7 -3.88 -2.45 15.68
N GLN A 8 -3.41 -3.40 14.88
CA GLN A 8 -2.29 -4.26 15.24
C GLN A 8 -1.02 -3.78 14.51
N ILE A 9 0.09 -3.66 15.26
CA ILE A 9 1.38 -3.16 14.74
C ILE A 9 2.37 -4.31 14.70
N LEU A 10 2.94 -4.58 13.53
CA LEU A 10 3.98 -5.58 13.35
C LEU A 10 5.29 -4.92 12.97
N ARG A 11 6.32 -5.12 13.81
CA ARG A 11 7.70 -4.69 13.55
C ARG A 11 8.52 -5.90 13.08
N GLY A 12 9.16 -5.78 11.92
CA GLY A 12 10.15 -6.76 11.49
C GLY A 12 11.38 -6.72 12.40
N GLY A 13 11.75 -7.86 12.99
CA GLY A 13 13.07 -8.03 13.60
C GLY A 13 14.12 -8.26 12.51
N GLY A 14 15.33 -7.75 12.72
CA GLY A 14 16.43 -7.89 11.76
C GLY A 14 16.73 -9.35 11.43
N PHE A 15 16.82 -9.66 10.14
CA PHE A 15 17.33 -10.93 9.64
C PHE A 15 18.87 -10.91 9.76
N PRO A 16 19.51 -11.78 10.56
CA PRO A 16 20.94 -12.02 10.40
C PRO A 16 21.17 -12.65 9.01
N ASP A 17 22.32 -12.33 8.38
CA ASP A 17 22.75 -12.69 7.01
C ASP A 17 22.40 -14.13 6.54
N GLN A 18 21.13 -14.37 6.20
CA GLN A 18 20.64 -15.65 5.71
C GLN A 18 19.92 -15.44 4.37
N LYS A 19 20.33 -16.23 3.38
CA LYS A 19 19.90 -16.15 1.97
C LYS A 19 18.37 -16.05 1.82
N PRO A 20 17.86 -15.32 0.79
CA PRO A 20 16.44 -14.98 0.59
C PRO A 20 15.47 -16.16 0.38
N LYS A 21 15.96 -17.40 0.42
CA LYS A 21 15.18 -18.64 0.31
C LYS A 21 14.69 -19.19 1.65
N ASP A 22 15.24 -18.70 2.76
CA ASP A 22 14.91 -19.19 4.11
C ASP A 22 13.93 -18.25 4.86
N ALA A 23 13.55 -17.12 4.25
CA ALA A 23 12.62 -16.12 4.83
C ALA A 23 11.18 -16.64 5.01
N HIS A 24 10.84 -17.78 4.41
CA HIS A 24 9.54 -18.43 4.58
C HIS A 24 9.28 -18.94 6.01
N ALA A 25 10.30 -19.07 6.86
CA ALA A 25 10.20 -19.82 8.12
C ALA A 25 10.26 -18.99 9.41
N ALA A 26 10.47 -17.67 9.37
CA ALA A 26 10.75 -16.90 10.59
C ALA A 26 9.86 -15.67 10.81
N PHE A 27 8.69 -15.60 10.17
CA PHE A 27 7.68 -14.61 10.55
C PHE A 27 6.78 -15.18 11.63
N LEU A 28 7.26 -15.19 12.87
CA LEU A 28 6.42 -15.47 14.04
C LEU A 28 5.70 -14.17 14.41
N PRO A 29 4.40 -14.02 14.12
CA PRO A 29 3.63 -12.93 14.70
C PRO A 29 3.65 -13.06 16.23
N PRO A 30 3.59 -11.96 16.99
CA PRO A 30 3.56 -12.01 18.45
C PRO A 30 2.44 -12.97 18.90
N GLN A 31 2.80 -13.91 19.78
CA GLN A 31 1.87 -14.88 20.36
C GLN A 31 0.74 -14.10 21.06
N GLY A 32 -0.48 -14.25 20.54
CA GLY A 32 -1.66 -13.52 21.04
C GLY A 32 -2.59 -12.97 19.95
N LEU A 33 -2.18 -13.03 18.68
CA LEU A 33 -2.88 -12.37 17.58
C LEU A 33 -4.25 -12.97 17.18
N MET A 34 -4.66 -14.11 17.75
CA MET A 34 -5.74 -14.94 17.17
C MET A 34 -6.81 -15.45 18.14
N HIS A 35 -6.84 -14.98 19.39
CA HIS A 35 -7.90 -15.35 20.34
C HIS A 35 -8.81 -14.17 20.67
N SER A 36 -9.59 -13.69 19.69
CA SER A 36 -10.77 -12.88 19.98
C SER A 36 -11.97 -13.41 19.20
N SER A 37 -12.67 -14.37 19.82
CA SER A 37 -13.99 -14.86 19.39
C SER A 37 -15.07 -13.82 19.73
N GLY A 38 -14.94 -12.61 19.18
CA GLY A 38 -15.92 -11.53 19.26
C GLY A 38 -16.57 -11.27 17.89
N PRO A 39 -17.69 -10.53 17.82
CA PRO A 39 -18.44 -10.30 16.58
C PRO A 39 -17.51 -9.83 15.47
N VAL A 40 -17.46 -10.59 14.37
CA VAL A 40 -16.50 -10.43 13.27
C VAL A 40 -16.81 -9.17 12.47
N GLY A 41 -16.35 -8.03 12.95
CA GLY A 41 -16.29 -6.80 12.17
C GLY A 41 -15.25 -6.96 11.07
N ARG A 42 -15.66 -6.88 9.80
CA ARG A 42 -14.84 -6.95 8.59
C ARG A 42 -13.88 -5.76 8.40
N HIS A 43 -13.26 -5.27 9.48
CA HIS A 43 -12.47 -4.04 9.51
C HIS A 43 -11.27 -4.16 10.46
N ARG A 44 -10.54 -5.27 10.42
CA ARG A 44 -9.25 -5.37 11.15
C ARG A 44 -8.17 -4.69 10.30
N GLN A 45 -7.38 -3.81 10.91
CA GLN A 45 -6.30 -3.10 10.23
C GLN A 45 -4.96 -3.62 10.74
N LEU A 46 -4.08 -3.97 9.81
CA LEU A 46 -2.73 -4.41 10.10
C LEU A 46 -1.73 -3.37 9.63
N VAL A 47 -1.02 -2.74 10.57
CA VAL A 47 0.02 -1.76 10.30
C VAL A 47 1.38 -2.45 10.25
N LEU A 48 2.03 -2.34 9.10
CA LEU A 48 3.35 -2.86 8.83
C LEU A 48 4.37 -1.71 8.94
N VAL A 49 5.30 -1.82 9.88
CA VAL A 49 6.46 -0.92 9.95
C VAL A 49 7.63 -1.67 9.32
N LEU A 50 7.92 -1.36 8.05
CA LEU A 50 8.88 -2.08 7.23
C LEU A 50 10.22 -1.35 7.16
N GLU A 51 11.31 -2.10 7.04
CA GLU A 51 12.67 -1.58 6.89
C GLU A 51 13.45 -2.42 5.88
N GLY A 52 14.26 -1.76 5.04
CA GLY A 52 15.13 -2.42 4.07
C GLY A 52 14.40 -3.36 3.11
N GLU A 53 14.91 -4.59 2.99
CA GLU A 53 14.39 -5.60 2.06
C GLU A 53 12.98 -6.10 2.41
N LEU A 54 12.45 -5.79 3.60
CA LEU A 54 11.07 -6.13 3.95
C LEU A 54 10.04 -5.49 3.00
N TYR A 55 10.37 -4.36 2.35
CA TYR A 55 9.51 -3.75 1.33
C TYR A 55 9.31 -4.62 0.08
N LEU A 56 10.17 -5.62 -0.13
CA LEU A 56 10.09 -6.53 -1.27
C LEU A 56 9.21 -7.75 -0.98
N ILE A 57 8.77 -7.94 0.26
CA ILE A 57 7.94 -9.08 0.65
C ILE A 57 6.46 -8.76 0.36
N PRO A 58 5.75 -9.60 -0.41
CA PRO A 58 4.33 -9.42 -0.68
C PRO A 58 3.49 -9.84 0.53
N PHE A 59 3.55 -9.09 1.63
CA PHE A 59 2.87 -9.42 2.90
C PHE A 59 1.38 -9.74 2.72
N ALA A 60 0.71 -9.04 1.80
CA ALA A 60 -0.69 -9.32 1.46
C ALA A 60 -0.96 -10.81 1.15
N LEU A 61 0.00 -11.49 0.50
CA LEU A 61 -0.10 -12.88 0.06
C LEU A 61 0.46 -13.89 1.08
N LEU A 62 0.93 -13.44 2.24
CA LEU A 62 1.33 -14.36 3.30
C LEU A 62 0.10 -14.91 4.02
N LYS A 63 0.23 -16.13 4.54
CA LYS A 63 -0.81 -16.77 5.37
C LYS A 63 -0.41 -16.72 6.83
N GLY A 64 -1.39 -16.56 7.70
CA GLY A 64 -1.17 -16.65 9.15
C GLY A 64 -0.78 -18.06 9.57
N SER A 65 0.03 -18.21 10.61
CA SER A 65 0.43 -19.54 11.10
C SER A 65 -0.75 -20.39 11.60
N SER A 66 -1.85 -19.75 12.00
CA SER A 66 -3.05 -20.42 12.53
C SER A 66 -4.27 -20.32 11.61
N SER A 67 -4.12 -19.77 10.40
CA SER A 67 -5.20 -19.62 9.42
C SER A 67 -4.70 -19.86 8.00
N ASN A 68 -5.46 -20.58 7.19
CA ASN A 68 -5.14 -20.75 5.77
C ASN A 68 -5.57 -19.55 4.91
N GLU A 69 -6.08 -18.49 5.52
CA GLU A 69 -6.47 -17.24 4.85
C GLU A 69 -5.24 -16.34 4.64
N TYR A 70 -5.22 -15.62 3.52
CA TYR A 70 -4.19 -14.63 3.24
C TYR A 70 -4.39 -13.38 4.10
N LEU A 71 -3.31 -12.65 4.37
CA LEU A 71 -3.40 -11.42 5.17
C LEU A 71 -4.33 -10.37 4.53
N TYR A 72 -4.44 -10.31 3.20
CA TYR A 72 -5.39 -9.40 2.53
C TYR A 72 -6.87 -9.76 2.74
N GLU A 73 -7.17 -11.03 3.06
CA GLU A 73 -8.53 -11.49 3.33
C GLU A 73 -8.95 -11.15 4.77
N LEU A 74 -7.98 -11.15 5.67
CA LEU A 74 -8.17 -10.94 7.10
C LEU A 74 -8.08 -9.45 7.50
N PHE A 75 -7.20 -8.68 6.85
CA PHE A 75 -6.83 -7.34 7.27
C PHE A 75 -6.79 -6.34 6.12
N SER A 76 -7.15 -5.09 6.41
CA SER A 76 -6.71 -3.94 5.63
C SER A 76 -5.25 -3.64 5.99
N LEU A 77 -4.32 -3.90 5.07
CA LEU A 77 -2.89 -3.69 5.29
C LEU A 77 -2.50 -2.22 5.06
N ILE A 78 -1.71 -1.66 5.96
CA ILE A 78 -1.11 -0.33 5.82
C ILE A 78 0.38 -0.44 6.09
N ALA A 79 1.21 -0.11 5.09
CA ALA A 79 2.63 0.07 5.31
C ALA A 79 2.91 1.52 5.75
N VAL A 80 3.68 1.69 6.82
CA VAL A 80 4.16 2.99 7.29
C VAL A 80 5.67 2.98 7.41
N PRO A 81 6.34 4.12 7.14
CA PRO A 81 7.80 4.20 7.24
C PRO A 81 8.30 4.19 8.69
N SER A 82 7.46 4.56 9.66
CA SER A 82 7.78 4.52 11.08
C SER A 82 6.51 4.56 11.93
N ILE A 83 6.61 4.20 13.21
CA ILE A 83 5.48 4.34 14.16
C ILE A 83 5.06 5.82 14.30
N GLN A 84 6.01 6.76 14.28
CA GLN A 84 5.71 8.18 14.43
C GLN A 84 4.81 8.71 13.29
N ALA A 85 4.92 8.14 12.09
CA ALA A 85 4.10 8.52 10.94
C ALA A 85 2.59 8.22 11.14
N LEU A 86 2.22 7.28 12.01
CA LEU A 86 0.82 6.97 12.32
C LEU A 86 0.09 8.15 12.97
N SER A 87 0.81 8.92 13.79
CA SER A 87 0.24 10.10 14.48
C SER A 87 -0.13 11.24 13.51
N ALA A 88 0.60 11.37 12.40
CA ALA A 88 0.32 12.34 11.35
C ALA A 88 -0.94 11.94 10.54
N SER A 89 -1.09 10.64 10.27
CA SER A 89 -2.25 10.10 9.53
C SER A 89 -3.57 10.22 10.29
N ALA A 90 -3.56 10.06 11.63
CA ALA A 90 -4.77 10.18 12.45
C ALA A 90 -5.40 11.59 12.39
N LYS A 91 -4.59 12.65 12.28
CA LYS A 91 -5.07 14.03 12.16
C LYS A 91 -5.64 14.35 10.76
N GLY A 92 -5.18 13.66 9.72
CA GLY A 92 -5.67 13.81 8.34
C GLY A 92 -6.94 12.99 8.05
N GLN A 93 -7.06 11.80 8.63
CA GLN A 93 -8.18 10.88 8.42
C GLN A 93 -9.50 11.37 9.05
N ALA A 94 -9.44 12.10 10.17
CA ALA A 94 -10.62 12.69 10.80
C ALA A 94 -11.33 13.75 9.91
N LYS A 95 -10.63 14.30 8.91
CA LYS A 95 -11.22 15.26 7.95
C LYS A 95 -11.65 14.64 6.61
N LYS A 96 -11.28 13.40 6.29
CA LYS A 96 -11.59 12.76 5.00
C LYS A 96 -12.72 11.72 5.04
N ASN A 97 -13.12 11.24 6.21
CA ASN A 97 -14.21 10.26 6.33
C ASN A 97 -15.63 10.87 6.20
N ALA A 98 -15.75 12.14 5.82
CA ALA A 98 -17.04 12.82 5.64
C ALA A 98 -17.41 13.15 4.18
N SER A 99 -16.67 12.67 3.18
CA SER A 99 -17.08 12.84 1.78
C SER A 99 -16.89 11.55 0.98
N ALA A 100 -17.66 10.54 1.38
CA ALA A 100 -18.13 9.54 0.43
C ALA A 100 -18.92 10.29 -0.67
N TYR A 101 -18.46 10.23 -1.92
CA TYR A 101 -19.24 10.52 -3.13
C TYR A 101 -19.98 11.87 -3.19
N GLY A 102 -19.43 12.94 -2.61
CA GLY A 102 -20.04 14.27 -2.61
C GLY A 102 -19.11 15.34 -3.17
N ASN A 103 -19.34 15.69 -4.45
CA ASN A 103 -19.16 17.00 -5.12
C ASN A 103 -18.05 18.00 -4.68
N SER A 104 -16.98 17.55 -4.04
CA SER A 104 -15.75 18.32 -3.86
C SER A 104 -14.77 17.82 -4.90
N SER A 105 -14.32 18.69 -5.80
CA SER A 105 -13.33 18.36 -6.83
C SER A 105 -11.99 18.06 -6.15
N SER A 106 -11.86 16.90 -5.51
CA SER A 106 -10.55 16.34 -5.22
C SER A 106 -9.90 16.11 -6.56
N THR A 107 -9.01 17.03 -6.93
CA THR A 107 -8.25 16.99 -8.18
C THR A 107 -7.44 15.71 -8.17
N ALA A 108 -7.94 14.69 -8.87
CA ALA A 108 -7.20 13.48 -9.11
C ALA A 108 -6.12 13.80 -10.16
N ALA A 109 -4.91 13.30 -9.94
CA ALA A 109 -3.85 13.30 -10.94
C ALA A 109 -3.65 11.85 -11.40
N VAL A 110 -3.78 11.61 -12.71
CA VAL A 110 -3.56 10.31 -13.31
C VAL A 110 -2.29 10.39 -14.14
N ILE A 111 -1.32 9.51 -13.84
CA ILE A 111 -0.02 9.47 -14.51
C ILE A 111 0.16 8.06 -15.06
N GLY A 112 0.50 7.93 -16.34
CA GLY A 112 0.74 6.64 -16.98
C GLY A 112 1.82 6.72 -18.04
N ASN A 113 2.54 5.61 -18.23
CA ASN A 113 3.64 5.50 -19.18
C ASN A 113 4.54 6.76 -19.25
N PRO A 114 5.11 7.24 -18.12
CA PRO A 114 5.99 8.41 -18.15
C PRO A 114 7.25 8.09 -18.97
N LYS A 115 7.86 9.11 -19.57
CA LYS A 115 9.13 8.94 -20.28
C LYS A 115 10.27 8.70 -19.29
N LEU A 116 10.65 7.44 -19.10
CA LEU A 116 11.74 7.04 -18.22
C LEU A 116 13.10 7.08 -18.95
N PRO A 117 14.20 7.36 -18.23
CA PRO A 117 15.55 7.22 -18.79
C PRO A 117 15.83 5.77 -19.22
N SER A 118 16.54 5.58 -20.34
CA SER A 118 16.88 4.23 -20.86
C SER A 118 17.59 3.37 -19.82
N SER A 119 18.44 3.95 -18.97
CA SER A 119 19.11 3.23 -17.88
C SER A 119 18.16 2.60 -16.85
N VAL A 120 17.00 3.20 -16.62
CA VAL A 120 15.94 2.65 -15.75
C VAL A 120 15.20 1.55 -16.50
N MET A 121 14.83 1.79 -17.76
CA MET A 121 14.15 0.80 -18.60
C MET A 121 14.97 -0.48 -18.73
N ASP A 122 16.27 -0.37 -19.02
CA ASP A 122 17.17 -1.50 -19.19
C ASP A 122 17.39 -2.24 -17.86
N ARG A 123 17.56 -1.52 -16.75
CA ARG A 123 17.76 -2.12 -15.41
C ARG A 123 16.58 -3.00 -14.99
N TRP A 124 15.36 -2.54 -15.24
CA TRP A 124 14.13 -3.25 -14.87
C TRP A 124 13.60 -4.12 -16.01
N LEU A 125 14.30 -4.18 -17.15
CA LEU A 125 13.90 -4.88 -18.37
C LEU A 125 12.48 -4.49 -18.82
N TRP A 126 12.12 -3.23 -18.59
CA TRP A 126 10.86 -2.68 -19.04
C TRP A 126 10.96 -2.32 -20.52
N GLY A 127 10.03 -2.84 -21.32
CA GLY A 127 9.80 -2.38 -22.68
C GLY A 127 8.89 -1.15 -22.71
N PRO A 128 8.59 -0.59 -23.89
CA PRO A 128 7.51 0.40 -24.01
C PRO A 128 6.21 -0.17 -23.42
N MET A 129 5.47 0.65 -22.67
CA MET A 129 4.24 0.23 -21.98
C MET A 129 2.99 0.94 -22.53
N PRO A 130 2.61 0.71 -23.80
CA PRO A 130 1.48 1.41 -24.42
C PRO A 130 0.16 1.13 -23.70
N SER A 131 -0.03 -0.08 -23.16
CA SER A 131 -1.24 -0.40 -22.39
C SER A 131 -1.39 0.43 -21.11
N ALA A 132 -0.27 0.82 -20.47
CA ALA A 132 -0.31 1.70 -19.30
C ALA A 132 -0.67 3.14 -19.68
N GLU A 133 -0.38 3.56 -20.92
CA GLU A 133 -0.81 4.85 -21.46
C GLU A 133 -2.31 4.85 -21.75
N GLU A 134 -2.81 3.80 -22.41
CA GLU A 134 -4.24 3.59 -22.67
C GLU A 134 -5.06 3.56 -21.37
N GLU A 135 -4.58 2.83 -20.35
CA GLU A 135 -5.22 2.78 -19.03
C GLU A 135 -5.27 4.16 -18.36
N ALA A 136 -4.19 4.94 -18.44
CA ALA A 136 -4.17 6.28 -17.87
C ALA A 136 -5.19 7.21 -18.53
N TYR A 137 -5.38 7.13 -19.86
CA TYR A 137 -6.44 7.86 -20.52
C TYR A 137 -7.82 7.43 -20.04
N ALA A 138 -8.10 6.12 -20.01
CA ALA A 138 -9.39 5.59 -19.57
C ALA A 138 -9.74 5.98 -18.12
N VAL A 139 -8.76 5.91 -17.21
CA VAL A 139 -8.95 6.31 -15.80
C VAL A 139 -9.10 7.82 -15.67
N SER A 140 -8.36 8.61 -16.46
CA SER A 140 -8.46 10.07 -16.43
C SER A 140 -9.83 10.58 -16.87
N GLU A 141 -10.41 9.94 -17.89
CA GLU A 141 -11.77 10.21 -18.36
C GLU A 141 -12.80 9.91 -17.28
N LEU A 142 -12.70 8.75 -16.63
CA LEU A 142 -13.59 8.35 -15.52
C LEU A 142 -13.53 9.34 -14.35
N LEU A 143 -12.35 9.90 -14.06
CA LEU A 143 -12.14 10.84 -12.97
C LEU A 143 -12.33 12.31 -13.38
N GLY A 144 -12.62 12.59 -14.66
CA GLY A 144 -12.77 13.96 -15.18
C GLY A 144 -11.51 14.80 -15.01
N CYS A 145 -10.33 14.20 -15.15
CA CYS A 145 -9.04 14.86 -15.01
C CYS A 145 -8.16 14.68 -16.26
N GLN A 146 -7.09 15.46 -16.36
CA GLN A 146 -6.13 15.32 -17.45
C GLN A 146 -5.08 14.26 -17.12
N ALA A 147 -4.91 13.27 -18.00
CA ALA A 147 -3.80 12.32 -17.89
C ALA A 147 -2.45 13.00 -18.17
N LEU A 148 -1.45 12.68 -17.35
CA LEU A 148 -0.05 13.03 -17.56
C LEU A 148 0.69 11.81 -18.09
N VAL A 149 1.02 11.81 -19.38
CA VAL A 149 1.68 10.68 -20.05
C VAL A 149 2.94 11.10 -20.80
N GLY A 150 3.84 10.15 -21.05
CA GLY A 150 5.04 10.37 -21.86
C GLY A 150 5.88 11.54 -21.37
N SER A 151 6.13 12.52 -22.26
CA SER A 151 6.95 13.70 -21.95
C SER A 151 6.22 14.77 -21.13
N ALA A 152 4.90 14.67 -20.97
CA ALA A 152 4.11 15.60 -20.15
C ALA A 152 4.15 15.22 -18.65
N ALA A 153 4.46 13.95 -18.34
CA ALA A 153 4.59 13.44 -16.97
C ALA A 153 5.92 13.84 -16.31
N THR A 154 6.19 15.15 -16.25
CA THR A 154 7.40 15.69 -15.60
C THR A 154 7.18 15.92 -14.11
N LYS A 155 8.29 15.98 -13.36
CA LYS A 155 8.25 16.27 -11.92
C LYS A 155 7.55 17.59 -11.63
N GLU A 156 7.80 18.62 -12.42
CA GLU A 156 7.24 19.96 -12.24
C GLU A 156 5.72 19.93 -12.42
N THR A 157 5.24 19.26 -13.46
CA THR A 157 3.79 19.13 -13.74
C THR A 157 3.09 18.31 -12.67
N VAL A 158 3.76 17.28 -12.11
CA VAL A 158 3.19 16.43 -11.05
C VAL A 158 3.20 17.10 -9.68
N MET A 159 4.17 17.99 -9.41
CA MET A 159 4.33 18.66 -8.11
C MET A 159 3.71 20.06 -8.03
N SER A 160 3.19 20.58 -9.15
CA SER A 160 2.47 21.87 -9.21
C SER A 160 1.11 21.81 -8.55
#